data_AF-A0A936UGK5-F1
#
_entry.id   AF-A0A936UGK5-F1
#
_cell.length_a   1.000
_cell.length_b   1.000
_cell.length_c   1.000
_cell.angle_alpha   90.00
_cell.angle_beta   90.00
_cell.angle_gamma   90.00
#
_symmetry.space_group_name_H-M   'P 1'
#
loop_
_entity.id
_entity.type
_entity.pdbx_description
1 polymer ?
#
loop_
_entity_poly.entity_id
_entity_poly.type
_entity_poly.pdbx_seq_one_letter_code
_entity_poly.pdbx_strand_id
1 'polypeptide(L)'
;MVVATGHLDIPGELICEREIFAEGKINIGHSTMVKAVLSLRDIAINSKARVTRWVRSDRRIDIAESACVKGWANAGVEISLARRARFEHLSAPLISFGRQALIKSIETEIVGRFSPEKSPETPKPGRRLSVPDNHVVKSDLIATDKLVIGNECRVIGNIRAGKHLIIGAYSRVEGAIFCDGNITIFEGCQLSGPIVAKACIVVHTRCQVGTMEQPSTVTAPLLRIAEGSIAHGTVWATSRGDVFLQE
;
A
#
# COMPACT_ATOMS: atom_id res chain seq x y z
N MET A 1 29.05 -14.06 5.31
CA MET A 1 27.81 -14.59 4.72
C MET A 1 27.54 -15.97 5.31
N VAL A 2 26.29 -16.33 5.57
CA VAL A 2 25.84 -17.67 5.97
C VAL A 2 25.15 -18.29 4.75
N VAL A 3 25.49 -19.54 4.41
CA VAL A 3 25.00 -20.24 3.22
C VAL A 3 24.43 -21.58 3.63
N ALA A 4 23.23 -21.90 3.17
CA ALA A 4 22.59 -23.20 3.36
C ALA A 4 22.05 -23.76 2.02
N THR A 5 22.37 -25.01 1.71
CA THR A 5 21.82 -25.72 0.54
C THR A 5 20.41 -26.28 0.79
N GLY A 6 19.97 -26.29 2.05
CA GLY A 6 18.66 -26.78 2.47
C GLY A 6 17.78 -25.69 3.05
N HIS A 7 16.77 -26.12 3.81
CA HIS A 7 15.99 -25.22 4.65
C HIS A 7 16.84 -24.69 5.81
N LEU A 8 16.59 -23.45 6.22
CA LEU A 8 17.32 -22.81 7.30
C LEU A 8 16.36 -22.21 8.32
N ASP A 9 16.34 -22.80 9.50
CA ASP A 9 15.68 -22.25 10.68
C ASP A 9 16.67 -21.43 11.50
N ILE A 10 16.43 -20.13 11.58
CA ILE A 10 17.19 -19.22 12.43
C ILE A 10 16.47 -19.18 13.78
N PRO A 11 17.14 -19.54 14.88
CA PRO A 11 16.51 -19.56 16.20
C PRO A 11 16.00 -18.18 16.60
N GLY A 12 15.00 -18.18 17.49
CA GLY A 12 14.50 -16.97 18.14
C GLY A 12 15.57 -16.27 18.97
N GLU A 13 15.40 -14.97 19.21
CA GLU A 13 16.24 -14.16 20.11
C GLU A 13 17.72 -14.09 19.69
N LEU A 14 18.02 -14.43 18.44
CA LEU A 14 19.37 -14.36 17.88
C LEU A 14 19.62 -12.97 17.26
N ILE A 15 20.88 -12.53 17.32
CA ILE A 15 21.39 -11.45 16.49
C ILE A 15 22.36 -12.05 15.45
N CYS A 16 22.03 -11.92 14.17
CA CYS A 16 22.89 -12.31 13.06
C CYS A 16 23.25 -11.09 12.19
N GLU A 17 24.48 -10.61 12.33
CA GLU A 17 24.99 -9.47 11.56
C GLU A 17 25.52 -9.85 10.16
N ARG A 18 25.46 -11.12 9.81
CA ARG A 18 25.85 -11.62 8.49
C ARG A 18 24.65 -11.66 7.56
N GLU A 19 24.93 -11.54 6.27
CA GLU A 19 23.94 -11.81 5.23
C GLU A 19 23.71 -13.31 5.13
N ILE A 20 22.46 -13.70 4.90
CA ILE A 20 22.01 -15.09 4.94
C ILE A 20 21.45 -15.45 3.56
N PHE A 21 21.91 -16.58 3.03
CA PHE A 21 21.39 -17.18 1.81
C PHE A 21 20.99 -18.63 2.08
N ALA A 22 19.83 -19.05 1.55
CA ALA A 22 19.45 -20.45 1.50
C ALA A 22 18.76 -20.82 0.17
N GLU A 23 19.08 -21.98 -0.37
CA GLU A 23 18.33 -22.56 -1.51
C GLU A 23 16.93 -23.02 -1.10
N GLY A 24 16.77 -23.41 0.18
CA GLY A 24 15.51 -23.79 0.77
C GLY A 24 14.77 -22.62 1.42
N LYS A 25 13.69 -22.95 2.13
CA LYS A 25 12.91 -21.98 2.92
C LYS A 25 13.77 -21.41 4.05
N ILE A 26 13.52 -20.16 4.41
CA ILE A 26 14.14 -19.53 5.58
C ILE A 26 13.06 -19.16 6.58
N ASN A 27 13.24 -19.59 7.82
CA ASN A 27 12.38 -19.22 8.93
C ASN A 27 13.19 -18.38 9.92
N ILE A 28 12.85 -17.11 10.05
CA ILE A 28 13.49 -16.18 11.00
C ILE A 28 12.69 -16.24 12.30
N GLY A 29 13.28 -16.78 13.36
CA GLY A 29 12.65 -16.92 14.67
C GLY A 29 12.14 -15.61 15.28
N HIS A 30 11.28 -15.73 16.30
CA HIS A 30 10.71 -14.57 16.98
C HIS A 30 11.80 -13.70 17.63
N SER A 31 11.57 -12.38 17.69
CA SER A 31 12.51 -11.42 18.29
C SER A 31 13.95 -11.48 17.74
N THR A 32 14.17 -12.15 16.60
CA THR A 32 15.49 -12.29 15.98
C THR A 32 15.81 -11.06 15.13
N MET A 33 17.07 -10.63 15.13
CA MET A 33 17.57 -9.59 14.25
C MET A 33 18.52 -10.17 13.23
N VAL A 34 18.24 -9.93 11.94
CA VAL A 34 19.13 -10.30 10.84
C VAL A 34 19.46 -9.08 9.98
N LYS A 35 20.64 -9.10 9.37
CA LYS A 35 21.07 -8.02 8.48
C LYS A 35 20.30 -8.03 7.15
N ALA A 36 20.41 -9.14 6.42
CA ALA A 36 19.79 -9.32 5.12
C ALA A 36 19.60 -10.80 4.81
N VAL A 37 18.56 -11.13 4.03
CA VAL A 37 18.14 -12.51 3.78
C VAL A 37 17.74 -12.70 2.32
N LEU A 38 18.28 -13.74 1.67
CA LEU A 38 17.92 -14.20 0.34
C LEU A 38 17.50 -15.68 0.39
N SER A 39 16.35 -16.02 -0.18
CA SER A 39 15.90 -17.40 -0.36
C SER A 39 15.36 -17.65 -1.76
N LEU A 40 15.66 -18.83 -2.34
CA LEU A 40 15.02 -19.29 -3.58
C LEU A 40 13.60 -19.86 -3.33
N ARG A 41 13.19 -19.95 -2.07
CA ARG A 41 11.88 -20.43 -1.61
C ARG A 41 11.26 -19.38 -0.69
N ASP A 42 10.26 -19.79 0.08
CA ASP A 42 9.51 -18.89 0.95
C ASP A 42 10.34 -18.44 2.16
N ILE A 43 10.11 -17.22 2.63
CA ILE A 43 10.70 -16.65 3.85
C ILE A 43 9.59 -16.34 4.85
N ALA A 44 9.70 -16.88 6.06
CA ALA A 44 8.86 -16.50 7.19
C ALA A 44 9.64 -15.59 8.15
N ILE A 45 9.10 -14.42 8.47
CA ILE A 45 9.65 -13.45 9.42
C ILE A 45 8.72 -13.42 10.63
N ASN A 46 9.08 -14.13 11.69
CA ASN A 46 8.18 -14.32 12.84
C ASN A 46 8.04 -13.05 13.70
N SER A 47 7.13 -13.14 14.67
CA SER A 47 6.69 -12.02 15.49
C SER A 47 7.87 -11.28 16.11
N LYS A 48 7.84 -9.94 16.03
CA LYS A 48 8.89 -9.04 16.54
C LYS A 48 10.28 -9.21 15.92
N ALA A 49 10.46 -10.09 14.94
CA ALA A 49 11.73 -10.23 14.23
C ALA A 49 12.02 -8.99 13.36
N ARG A 50 13.30 -8.76 13.06
CA ARG A 50 13.78 -7.54 12.40
C ARG A 50 14.77 -7.89 11.29
N VAL A 51 14.45 -7.51 10.06
CA VAL A 51 15.39 -7.43 8.96
C VAL A 51 15.85 -5.97 8.83
N THR A 52 17.14 -5.72 8.89
CA THR A 52 17.67 -4.35 9.02
C THR A 52 18.11 -3.69 7.71
N ARG A 53 18.23 -4.44 6.60
CA ARG A 53 18.58 -3.88 5.28
C ARG A 53 17.66 -4.28 4.14
N TRP A 54 17.53 -5.58 3.87
CA TRP A 54 16.73 -6.08 2.75
C TRP A 54 16.38 -7.56 2.93
N VAL A 55 15.28 -7.98 2.33
CA VAL A 55 14.84 -9.37 2.24
C VAL A 55 14.35 -9.67 0.84
N ARG A 56 14.76 -10.82 0.28
CA ARG A 56 14.33 -11.27 -1.03
C ARG A 56 13.98 -12.74 -1.02
N SER A 57 12.81 -13.05 -1.57
CA SER A 57 12.36 -14.40 -1.85
C SER A 57 12.02 -14.51 -3.34
N ASP A 58 12.40 -15.60 -3.99
CA ASP A 58 11.90 -15.89 -5.35
C ASP A 58 10.43 -16.36 -5.34
N ARG A 59 9.86 -16.56 -4.14
CA ARG A 59 8.45 -16.97 -3.94
C ARG A 59 7.73 -16.01 -3.00
N ARG A 60 7.51 -16.40 -1.74
CA ARG A 60 6.67 -15.70 -0.77
C ARG A 60 7.46 -15.14 0.41
N ILE A 61 7.00 -14.02 0.95
CA ILE A 61 7.48 -13.48 2.24
C ILE A 61 6.28 -13.30 3.17
N ASP A 62 6.30 -14.00 4.29
CA ASP A 62 5.33 -13.86 5.37
C ASP A 62 5.92 -13.01 6.50
N ILE A 63 5.34 -11.84 6.78
CA ILE A 63 5.77 -10.90 7.81
C ILE A 63 4.76 -10.92 8.96
N ALA A 64 5.13 -11.53 10.08
CA ALA A 64 4.25 -11.72 11.23
C ALA A 64 4.04 -10.44 12.06
N GLU A 65 3.21 -10.56 13.11
CA GLU A 65 2.80 -9.43 13.94
C GLU A 65 4.01 -8.70 14.54
N SER A 66 3.99 -7.37 14.44
CA SER A 66 5.05 -6.49 14.99
C SER A 66 6.46 -6.73 14.44
N ALA A 67 6.62 -7.58 13.41
CA ALA A 67 7.88 -7.74 12.70
C ALA A 67 8.22 -6.47 11.91
N CYS A 68 9.49 -6.28 11.61
CA CYS A 68 9.98 -5.07 10.95
C CYS A 68 10.93 -5.44 9.81
N VAL A 69 10.63 -4.95 8.61
CA VAL A 69 11.53 -5.08 7.46
C VAL A 69 11.93 -3.69 7.00
N LYS A 70 13.22 -3.37 7.16
CA LYS A 70 13.80 -2.15 6.61
C LYS A 70 14.30 -2.38 5.19
N GLY A 71 14.39 -1.29 4.42
CA GLY A 71 14.74 -1.27 3.02
C GLY A 71 13.80 -2.10 2.15
N TRP A 72 14.39 -2.87 1.24
CA TRP A 72 13.64 -3.59 0.19
C TRP A 72 13.18 -4.98 0.66
N ALA A 73 11.88 -5.23 0.53
CA ALA A 73 11.27 -6.54 0.56
C ALA A 73 10.77 -6.89 -0.85
N ASN A 74 11.37 -7.92 -1.46
CA ASN A 74 11.00 -8.38 -2.80
C ASN A 74 10.57 -9.83 -2.77
N ALA A 75 9.39 -10.13 -3.30
CA ALA A 75 8.91 -11.50 -3.45
C ALA A 75 8.49 -11.77 -4.90
N GLY A 76 8.82 -12.95 -5.42
CA GLY A 76 8.43 -13.35 -6.77
C GLY A 76 6.94 -13.66 -6.93
N VAL A 77 6.22 -13.89 -5.83
CA VAL A 77 4.79 -14.27 -5.82
C VAL A 77 3.97 -13.35 -4.91
N GLU A 78 4.28 -13.33 -3.61
CA GLU A 78 3.44 -12.64 -2.62
C GLU A 78 4.26 -12.12 -1.43
N ILE A 79 3.86 -10.97 -0.89
CA ILE A 79 4.23 -10.53 0.46
C ILE A 79 2.96 -10.42 1.30
N SER A 80 2.92 -11.10 2.44
CA SER A 80 1.80 -11.01 3.38
C SER A 80 2.28 -10.36 4.68
N LEU A 81 1.61 -9.31 5.15
CA LEU A 81 1.97 -8.57 6.36
C LEU A 81 0.86 -8.66 7.40
N ALA A 82 1.16 -9.08 8.62
CA ALA A 82 0.21 -9.05 9.73
C ALA A 82 0.10 -7.66 10.38
N ARG A 83 -0.89 -7.46 11.26
CA ARG A 83 -1.00 -6.25 12.11
C ARG A 83 0.33 -5.83 12.72
N ARG A 84 0.50 -4.52 12.83
CA ARG A 84 1.66 -3.85 13.45
C ARG A 84 2.99 -4.16 12.77
N ALA A 85 3.00 -4.94 11.68
CA ALA A 85 4.18 -5.10 10.86
C ALA A 85 4.60 -3.73 10.31
N ARG A 86 5.91 -3.51 10.25
CA ARG A 86 6.50 -2.29 9.70
C ARG A 86 7.35 -2.60 8.48
N PHE A 87 7.27 -1.72 7.50
CA PHE A 87 7.98 -1.86 6.23
C PHE A 87 8.49 -0.50 5.73
N GLU A 88 9.41 -0.53 4.78
CA GLU A 88 9.85 0.66 4.03
C GLU A 88 9.49 0.50 2.55
N HIS A 89 9.93 -0.58 1.88
CA HIS A 89 9.60 -0.80 0.48
C HIS A 89 9.22 -2.25 0.21
N LEU A 90 8.02 -2.46 -0.33
CA LEU A 90 7.47 -3.75 -0.69
C LEU A 90 7.30 -3.83 -2.20
N SER A 91 7.68 -4.94 -2.81
CA SER A 91 7.41 -5.21 -4.21
C SER A 91 7.15 -6.69 -4.44
N ALA A 92 5.95 -6.99 -4.92
CA ALA A 92 5.51 -8.33 -5.27
C ALA A 92 4.28 -8.26 -6.20
N PRO A 93 3.99 -9.31 -6.97
CA PRO A 93 2.75 -9.41 -7.73
C PRO A 93 1.50 -9.24 -6.86
N LEU A 94 1.52 -9.76 -5.63
CA LEU A 94 0.48 -9.56 -4.62
C LEU A 94 1.10 -9.13 -3.28
N ILE A 95 0.55 -8.08 -2.68
CA ILE A 95 0.87 -7.63 -1.33
C ILE A 95 -0.42 -7.60 -0.52
N SER A 96 -0.49 -8.44 0.51
CA SER A 96 -1.66 -8.60 1.39
C SER A 96 -1.38 -7.96 2.75
N PHE A 97 -2.24 -7.04 3.20
CA PHE A 97 -2.15 -6.41 4.52
C PHE A 97 -3.22 -7.00 5.44
N GLY A 98 -2.82 -7.82 6.40
CA GLY A 98 -3.70 -8.54 7.33
C GLY A 98 -4.45 -9.70 6.69
N ARG A 99 -5.45 -10.23 7.39
CA ARG A 99 -6.39 -11.19 6.80
C ARG A 99 -7.30 -10.46 5.82
N GLN A 100 -7.38 -10.96 4.59
CA GLN A 100 -8.30 -10.45 3.59
C GLN A 100 -9.75 -10.65 4.05
N ALA A 101 -10.53 -9.57 4.10
CA ALA A 101 -11.98 -9.66 4.12
C ALA A 101 -12.48 -9.80 2.68
N LEU A 102 -13.48 -10.63 2.43
CA LEU A 102 -14.13 -10.74 1.11
C LEU A 102 -14.56 -9.35 0.63
N ILE A 103 -13.95 -8.88 -0.46
CA ILE A 103 -14.38 -7.67 -1.14
C ILE A 103 -15.68 -8.01 -1.87
N LYS A 104 -16.82 -7.55 -1.37
CA LYS A 104 -18.05 -7.54 -2.14
C LYS A 104 -17.93 -6.41 -3.16
N SER A 105 -17.99 -6.73 -4.45
CA SER A 105 -18.24 -5.73 -5.48
C SER A 105 -19.63 -5.16 -5.25
N ILE A 106 -19.69 -3.92 -4.78
CA ILE A 106 -20.96 -3.17 -4.72
C ILE A 106 -21.09 -2.50 -6.08
N GLU A 107 -22.12 -2.87 -6.83
CA GLU A 107 -22.56 -2.08 -7.97
C GLU A 107 -23.29 -0.86 -7.42
N THR A 108 -22.61 0.29 -7.37
CA THR A 108 -23.22 1.54 -6.97
C THR A 108 -24.19 2.03 -8.06
N GLU A 109 -25.41 2.36 -7.67
CA GLU A 109 -26.34 3.12 -8.51
C GLU A 109 -25.80 4.55 -8.70
N ILE A 110 -25.37 4.86 -9.91
CA ILE A 110 -24.82 6.17 -10.26
C ILE A 110 -25.96 7.19 -10.32
N VAL A 111 -25.95 8.17 -9.40
CA VAL A 111 -27.01 9.19 -9.28
C VAL A 111 -26.77 10.37 -10.24
N GLY A 112 -25.51 10.74 -10.53
CA GLY A 112 -25.23 11.94 -11.33
C GLY A 112 -23.86 11.98 -12.00
N ARG A 113 -23.75 12.83 -13.04
CA ARG A 113 -22.45 13.23 -13.63
C ARG A 113 -22.01 14.53 -12.99
N PHE A 114 -20.81 14.55 -12.43
CA PHE A 114 -20.20 15.77 -11.92
C PHE A 114 -19.26 16.36 -12.97
N SER A 115 -19.45 17.63 -13.30
CA SER A 115 -18.54 18.42 -14.11
C SER A 115 -18.13 19.65 -13.31
N PRO A 116 -16.83 19.84 -12.97
CA PRO A 116 -16.40 21.04 -12.29
C PRO A 116 -16.69 22.27 -13.17
N GLU A 117 -17.17 23.36 -12.56
CA GLU A 117 -17.39 24.61 -13.29
C GLU A 117 -16.09 25.06 -13.96
N LYS A 118 -16.13 25.19 -15.30
CA LYS A 118 -15.04 25.79 -16.07
C LYS A 118 -15.26 27.29 -16.09
N SER A 119 -14.47 28.05 -15.34
CA SER A 119 -14.41 29.51 -15.52
C SER A 119 -13.97 29.82 -16.97
N PRO A 120 -14.67 30.69 -17.70
CA PRO A 120 -14.34 31.02 -19.10
C PRO A 120 -13.00 31.75 -19.27
N GLU A 121 -12.43 32.32 -18.20
CA GLU A 121 -11.14 33.00 -18.21
C GLU A 121 -10.10 32.19 -17.43
N THR A 122 -9.05 31.70 -18.14
CA THR A 122 -7.89 30.92 -17.66
C THR A 122 -8.19 29.90 -16.54
N PRO A 123 -8.07 28.58 -16.78
CA PRO A 123 -8.44 27.56 -15.78
C PRO A 123 -7.51 27.60 -14.56
N LYS A 124 -7.77 28.50 -13.62
CA LYS A 124 -7.13 28.52 -12.32
C LYS A 124 -7.82 27.45 -11.48
N PRO A 125 -7.09 26.44 -10.98
CA PRO A 125 -7.68 25.43 -10.12
C PRO A 125 -8.27 26.09 -8.88
N GLY A 126 -9.51 25.72 -8.55
CA GLY A 126 -10.18 26.19 -7.35
C GLY A 126 -9.35 25.87 -6.10
N ARG A 127 -9.47 26.70 -5.05
CA ARG A 127 -8.82 26.38 -3.76
C ARG A 127 -9.35 25.08 -3.19
N ARG A 128 -10.66 24.88 -3.27
CA ARG A 128 -11.34 23.71 -2.74
C ARG A 128 -12.25 23.12 -3.80
N LEU A 129 -12.33 21.81 -3.82
CA LEU A 129 -13.23 21.07 -4.70
C LEU A 129 -13.87 19.95 -3.89
N SER A 130 -15.18 19.78 -4.02
CA SER A 130 -15.93 18.71 -3.40
C SER A 130 -16.82 18.04 -4.44
N VAL A 131 -16.61 16.76 -4.65
CA VAL A 131 -17.51 15.90 -5.44
C VAL A 131 -18.49 15.28 -4.45
N PRO A 132 -19.81 15.44 -4.62
CA PRO A 132 -20.80 14.80 -3.75
C PRO A 132 -20.82 13.27 -3.93
N ASP A 133 -21.39 12.57 -2.96
CA ASP A 133 -21.56 11.11 -2.98
C ASP A 133 -22.29 10.61 -4.24
N ASN A 134 -22.02 9.38 -4.68
CA ASN A 134 -22.69 8.70 -5.79
C ASN A 134 -22.55 9.38 -7.17
N HIS A 135 -21.44 10.07 -7.42
CA HIS A 135 -21.20 10.78 -8.67
C HIS A 135 -20.13 10.13 -9.56
N VAL A 136 -20.31 10.25 -10.87
CA VAL A 136 -19.29 9.95 -11.88
C VAL A 136 -18.63 11.23 -12.35
N VAL A 137 -17.30 11.26 -12.30
CA VAL A 137 -16.46 12.33 -12.83
C VAL A 137 -15.67 11.78 -14.02
N LYS A 138 -15.72 12.46 -15.16
CA LYS A 138 -14.94 12.11 -16.36
C LYS A 138 -14.01 13.26 -16.77
N SER A 139 -13.15 13.68 -15.86
CA SER A 139 -12.18 14.75 -16.06
C SER A 139 -11.11 14.69 -14.99
N ASP A 140 -9.98 15.37 -15.24
CA ASP A 140 -9.02 15.64 -14.19
C ASP A 140 -9.64 16.53 -13.11
N LEU A 141 -9.32 16.25 -11.84
CA LEU A 141 -9.73 17.03 -10.69
C LEU A 141 -8.52 17.68 -10.05
N ILE A 142 -8.50 19.02 -10.00
CA ILE A 142 -7.37 19.78 -9.48
C ILE A 142 -7.86 20.80 -8.44
N ALA A 143 -7.31 20.73 -7.23
CA ALA A 143 -7.54 21.72 -6.18
C ALA A 143 -6.24 22.13 -5.50
N THR A 144 -6.03 23.43 -5.25
CA THR A 144 -4.77 23.94 -4.68
C THR A 144 -4.67 23.81 -3.16
N ASP A 145 -5.77 23.53 -2.46
CA ASP A 145 -5.79 23.35 -0.99
C ASP A 145 -6.40 22.01 -0.59
N LYS A 146 -7.72 21.83 -0.74
CA LYS A 146 -8.44 20.61 -0.32
C LYS A 146 -9.31 20.05 -1.42
N LEU A 147 -9.20 18.75 -1.69
CA LEU A 147 -10.08 18.00 -2.59
C LEU A 147 -10.78 16.90 -1.81
N VAL A 148 -12.11 16.85 -1.90
CA VAL A 148 -12.93 15.81 -1.30
C VAL A 148 -13.71 15.11 -2.41
N ILE A 149 -13.57 13.79 -2.47
CA ILE A 149 -14.45 12.92 -3.25
C ILE A 149 -15.38 12.26 -2.24
N GLY A 150 -16.69 12.38 -2.47
CA GLY A 150 -17.73 11.73 -1.67
C GLY A 150 -17.65 10.21 -1.73
N ASN A 151 -18.56 9.55 -1.03
CA ASN A 151 -18.66 8.10 -1.06
C ASN A 151 -19.17 7.61 -2.41
N GLU A 152 -18.84 6.37 -2.76
CA GLU A 152 -19.41 5.65 -3.90
C GLU A 152 -19.26 6.42 -5.23
N CYS A 153 -18.15 7.15 -5.36
CA CYS A 153 -17.86 7.92 -6.56
C CYS A 153 -17.04 7.11 -7.56
N ARG A 154 -17.17 7.41 -8.85
CA ARG A 154 -16.27 6.91 -9.89
C ARG A 154 -15.58 8.06 -10.60
N VAL A 155 -14.27 8.15 -10.46
CA VAL A 155 -13.44 9.16 -11.13
C VAL A 155 -12.66 8.51 -12.25
N ILE A 156 -12.82 9.03 -13.46
CA ILE A 156 -12.06 8.67 -14.65
C ILE A 156 -11.25 9.91 -15.06
N GLY A 157 -9.98 9.93 -14.68
CA GLY A 157 -9.12 11.11 -14.77
C GLY A 157 -8.14 11.20 -13.60
N ASN A 158 -7.19 12.11 -13.70
CA ASN A 158 -6.15 12.33 -12.69
C ASN A 158 -6.67 13.22 -11.56
N ILE A 159 -6.18 12.99 -10.34
CA ILE A 159 -6.52 13.77 -9.16
C ILE A 159 -5.26 14.46 -8.64
N ARG A 160 -5.34 15.78 -8.46
CA ARG A 160 -4.27 16.59 -7.87
C ARG A 160 -4.82 17.48 -6.75
N ALA A 161 -4.29 17.32 -5.55
CA ALA A 161 -4.60 18.17 -4.41
C ALA A 161 -3.33 18.84 -3.85
N GLY A 162 -3.46 20.04 -3.29
CA GLY A 162 -2.37 20.71 -2.59
C GLY A 162 -2.14 20.11 -1.21
N LYS A 163 -2.96 20.46 -0.22
CA LYS A 163 -2.71 20.09 1.19
C LYS A 163 -3.37 18.80 1.63
N HIS A 164 -4.58 18.53 1.14
CA HIS A 164 -5.32 17.36 1.58
C HIS A 164 -6.25 16.80 0.50
N LEU A 165 -6.18 15.48 0.32
CA LEU A 165 -7.09 14.72 -0.52
C LEU A 165 -7.84 13.70 0.36
N ILE A 166 -9.15 13.67 0.22
CA ILE A 166 -10.01 12.67 0.85
C ILE A 166 -10.75 11.92 -0.28
N ILE A 167 -10.67 10.60 -0.27
CA ILE A 167 -11.43 9.72 -1.15
C ILE A 167 -12.42 8.95 -0.29
N GLY A 168 -13.71 9.24 -0.46
CA GLY A 168 -14.82 8.61 0.26
C GLY A 168 -14.92 7.11 0.00
N ALA A 169 -15.61 6.42 0.89
CA ALA A 169 -15.68 4.97 0.91
C ALA A 169 -16.26 4.40 -0.39
N TYR A 170 -15.85 3.19 -0.76
CA TYR A 170 -16.33 2.45 -1.92
C TYR A 170 -16.18 3.19 -3.26
N SER A 171 -15.27 4.17 -3.33
CA SER A 171 -15.00 4.92 -4.55
C SER A 171 -14.00 4.20 -5.46
N ARG A 172 -14.16 4.40 -6.77
CA ARG A 172 -13.25 3.90 -7.81
C ARG A 172 -12.54 5.05 -8.48
N VAL A 173 -11.22 4.98 -8.57
CA VAL A 173 -10.39 5.97 -9.28
C VAL A 173 -9.59 5.29 -10.37
N GLU A 174 -9.85 5.72 -11.60
CA GLU A 174 -9.16 5.35 -12.82
C GLU A 174 -8.29 6.53 -13.27
N GLY A 175 -7.09 6.62 -12.71
CA GLY A 175 -6.13 7.68 -13.01
C GLY A 175 -5.08 7.86 -11.92
N ALA A 176 -4.10 8.72 -12.18
CA ALA A 176 -3.05 9.02 -11.21
C ALA A 176 -3.57 9.92 -10.08
N ILE A 177 -3.10 9.67 -8.86
CA ILE A 177 -3.48 10.40 -7.66
C ILE A 177 -2.24 11.05 -7.07
N PHE A 178 -2.26 12.38 -6.95
CA PHE A 178 -1.16 13.16 -6.41
C PHE A 178 -1.63 14.17 -5.35
N CYS A 179 -0.92 14.24 -4.23
CA CYS A 179 -1.14 15.24 -3.19
C CYS A 179 0.19 15.79 -2.65
N ASP A 180 0.35 17.11 -2.55
CA ASP A 180 1.52 17.69 -1.89
C ASP A 180 1.48 17.54 -0.36
N GLY A 181 0.32 17.21 0.21
CA GLY A 181 0.15 16.96 1.64
C GLY A 181 -0.31 15.53 1.92
N ASN A 182 -1.43 15.40 2.62
CA ASN A 182 -1.93 14.11 3.11
C ASN A 182 -3.03 13.55 2.21
N ILE A 183 -3.07 12.23 2.04
CA ILE A 183 -4.17 11.51 1.38
C ILE A 183 -4.85 10.60 2.40
N THR A 184 -6.17 10.65 2.47
CA THR A 184 -6.99 9.68 3.22
C THR A 184 -7.86 8.93 2.23
N ILE A 185 -7.76 7.61 2.22
CA ILE A 185 -8.55 6.71 1.39
C ILE A 185 -9.42 5.89 2.34
N PHE A 186 -10.73 6.10 2.27
CA PHE A 186 -11.71 5.35 3.05
C PHE A 186 -11.90 3.94 2.49
N GLU A 187 -12.64 3.13 3.25
CA GLU A 187 -12.75 1.69 3.02
C GLU A 187 -13.30 1.31 1.65
N GLY A 188 -12.95 0.12 1.16
CA GLY A 188 -13.57 -0.44 -0.05
C GLY A 188 -13.16 0.22 -1.36
N CYS A 189 -12.20 1.16 -1.36
CA CYS A 189 -11.82 1.87 -2.58
C CYS A 189 -11.01 1.01 -3.55
N GLN A 190 -11.20 1.24 -4.85
CA GLN A 190 -10.45 0.60 -5.93
C GLN A 190 -9.67 1.63 -6.73
N LEU A 191 -8.33 1.55 -6.71
CA LEU A 191 -7.46 2.58 -7.26
C LEU A 191 -6.51 1.95 -8.29
N SER A 192 -6.68 2.25 -9.57
CA SER A 192 -5.89 1.59 -10.63
C SER A 192 -4.59 2.31 -10.98
N GLY A 193 -4.52 3.62 -10.79
CA GLY A 193 -3.34 4.43 -11.10
C GLY A 193 -2.39 4.63 -9.91
N PRO A 194 -1.21 5.23 -10.15
CA PRO A 194 -0.22 5.48 -9.12
C PRO A 194 -0.72 6.50 -8.10
N ILE A 195 -0.36 6.30 -6.83
CA ILE A 195 -0.77 7.13 -5.70
C ILE A 195 0.48 7.71 -5.04
N VAL A 196 0.59 9.03 -5.02
CA VAL A 196 1.76 9.73 -4.46
C VAL A 196 1.31 10.83 -3.52
N ALA A 197 1.82 10.81 -2.30
CA ALA A 197 1.72 11.91 -1.35
C ALA A 197 3.10 12.34 -0.87
N LYS A 198 3.32 13.65 -0.69
CA LYS A 198 4.60 14.13 -0.14
C LYS A 198 4.66 14.08 1.39
N ALA A 199 3.56 13.80 2.10
CA ALA A 199 3.55 13.70 3.56
C ALA A 199 3.11 12.33 4.08
N CYS A 200 1.83 12.00 3.95
CA CYS A 200 1.25 10.78 4.51
C CYS A 200 0.11 10.23 3.64
N ILE A 201 0.00 8.91 3.55
CA ILE A 201 -1.19 8.23 3.04
C ILE A 201 -1.73 7.30 4.12
N VAL A 202 -3.03 7.43 4.40
CA VAL A 202 -3.79 6.49 5.22
C VAL A 202 -4.78 5.75 4.32
N VAL A 203 -4.69 4.43 4.30
CA VAL A 203 -5.57 3.54 3.55
C VAL A 203 -6.39 2.71 4.53
N HIS A 204 -7.71 2.84 4.49
CA HIS A 204 -8.63 2.06 5.31
C HIS A 204 -8.80 0.63 4.77
N THR A 205 -9.62 -0.17 5.47
CA THR A 205 -9.79 -1.60 5.17
C THR A 205 -10.45 -1.85 3.80
N ARG A 206 -10.26 -3.05 3.25
CA ARG A 206 -10.91 -3.52 2.01
C ARG A 206 -10.57 -2.69 0.76
N CYS A 207 -9.47 -1.94 0.79
CA CYS A 207 -9.00 -1.20 -0.37
C CYS A 207 -8.14 -2.09 -1.27
N GLN A 208 -8.21 -1.82 -2.58
CA GLN A 208 -7.38 -2.45 -3.59
C GLN A 208 -6.62 -1.40 -4.39
N VAL A 209 -5.30 -1.57 -4.48
CA VAL A 209 -4.44 -0.73 -5.32
C VAL A 209 -3.82 -1.57 -6.44
N GLY A 210 -4.14 -1.22 -7.69
CA GLY A 210 -3.77 -2.00 -8.86
C GLY A 210 -4.51 -3.34 -8.94
N THR A 211 -4.16 -4.10 -9.97
CA THR A 211 -4.61 -5.47 -10.25
C THR A 211 -3.40 -6.30 -10.66
N MET A 212 -3.56 -7.63 -10.77
CA MET A 212 -2.48 -8.49 -11.29
C MET A 212 -2.09 -8.10 -12.72
N GLU A 213 -3.07 -7.72 -13.55
CA GLU A 213 -2.88 -7.36 -14.95
C GLU A 213 -2.35 -5.93 -15.10
N GLN A 214 -2.75 -5.04 -14.20
CA GLN A 214 -2.36 -3.64 -14.16
C GLN A 214 -1.86 -3.27 -12.75
N PRO A 215 -0.60 -3.62 -12.41
CA PRO A 215 -0.03 -3.28 -11.12
C PRO A 215 0.14 -1.76 -11.00
N SER A 216 0.15 -1.28 -9.76
CA SER A 216 0.27 0.14 -9.44
C SER A 216 1.32 0.37 -8.34
N THR A 217 1.50 1.64 -7.97
CA THR A 217 2.46 2.09 -6.99
C THR A 217 1.80 3.00 -5.96
N VAL A 218 2.11 2.79 -4.69
CA VAL A 218 1.75 3.70 -3.58
C VAL A 218 3.03 4.24 -2.96
N THR A 219 3.20 5.56 -2.93
CA THR A 219 4.42 6.19 -2.39
C THR A 219 4.10 7.37 -1.47
N ALA A 220 4.65 7.34 -0.26
CA ALA A 220 4.71 8.50 0.63
C ALA A 220 5.81 8.33 1.69
N PRO A 221 6.22 9.38 2.41
CA PRO A 221 7.08 9.22 3.58
C PRO A 221 6.48 8.33 4.66
N LEU A 222 5.22 8.58 4.99
CA LEU A 222 4.46 7.80 5.98
C LEU A 222 3.30 7.08 5.30
N LEU A 223 3.27 5.75 5.40
CA LEU A 223 2.17 4.92 4.92
C LEU A 223 1.53 4.16 6.08
N ARG A 224 0.22 4.33 6.25
CA ARG A 224 -0.55 3.53 7.20
C ARG A 224 -1.63 2.80 6.43
N ILE A 225 -1.59 1.47 6.45
CA ILE A 225 -2.52 0.63 5.70
C ILE A 225 -3.27 -0.27 6.68
N ALA A 226 -4.60 -0.23 6.63
CA ALA A 226 -5.43 -1.06 7.48
C ALA A 226 -5.37 -2.54 7.05
N GLU A 227 -5.58 -3.46 7.99
CA GLU A 227 -5.83 -4.86 7.68
C GLU A 227 -7.04 -5.02 6.73
N GLY A 228 -6.97 -6.01 5.84
CA GLY A 228 -7.99 -6.32 4.84
C GLY A 228 -7.77 -5.67 3.47
N SER A 229 -6.69 -4.91 3.28
CA SER A 229 -6.37 -4.25 2.00
C SER A 229 -5.31 -5.01 1.21
N ILE A 230 -5.32 -4.83 -0.11
CA ILE A 230 -4.38 -5.47 -1.05
C ILE A 230 -3.74 -4.45 -1.98
N ALA A 231 -2.53 -4.73 -2.41
CA ALA A 231 -1.86 -3.99 -3.47
C ALA A 231 -1.17 -4.95 -4.45
N HIS A 232 -1.13 -4.57 -5.71
CA HIS A 232 -0.39 -5.26 -6.76
C HIS A 232 0.70 -4.32 -7.27
N GLY A 233 1.97 -4.76 -7.25
CA GLY A 233 3.11 -3.94 -7.65
C GLY A 233 3.93 -3.46 -6.46
N THR A 234 4.00 -2.13 -6.26
CA THR A 234 4.96 -1.52 -5.33
C THR A 234 4.28 -0.69 -4.25
N VAL A 235 4.68 -0.87 -2.99
CA VAL A 235 4.26 -0.03 -1.87
C VAL A 235 5.50 0.50 -1.16
N TRP A 236 5.73 1.81 -1.25
CA TRP A 236 6.97 2.46 -0.82
C TRP A 236 6.72 3.58 0.20
N ALA A 237 6.97 3.25 1.46
CA ALA A 237 7.10 4.20 2.54
C ALA A 237 8.56 4.69 2.64
N THR A 238 8.86 5.92 2.20
CA THR A 238 10.26 6.40 2.16
C THR A 238 10.85 6.66 3.54
N SER A 239 10.00 6.74 4.59
CA SER A 239 10.43 6.83 5.98
C SER A 239 9.88 5.69 6.83
N ARG A 240 8.56 5.45 6.81
CA ARG A 240 7.93 4.41 7.64
C ARG A 240 6.56 3.98 7.13
N GLY A 241 6.39 2.67 6.93
CA GLY A 241 5.11 2.01 6.71
C GLY A 241 4.67 1.22 7.94
N ASP A 242 3.38 1.23 8.28
CA ASP A 242 2.80 0.32 9.27
C ASP A 242 1.43 -0.23 8.85
N VAL A 243 1.20 -1.49 9.25
CA VAL A 243 -0.12 -2.12 9.17
C VAL A 243 -0.86 -1.89 10.48
N PHE A 244 -2.08 -1.38 10.40
CA PHE A 244 -2.89 -1.15 11.61
C PHE A 244 -4.23 -1.90 11.54
N LEU A 245 -4.79 -2.20 12.71
CA LEU A 245 -6.17 -2.65 12.81
C LEU A 245 -7.05 -1.40 12.90
N GLN A 246 -8.01 -1.27 12.01
CA GLN A 246 -9.04 -0.24 12.12
C GLN A 246 -10.01 -0.66 13.24
N GLU A 247 -10.17 0.20 14.24
CA GLU A 247 -11.15 0.01 15.31
C GLU A 247 -12.59 0.21 14.80
#